data_AF-U6MCW1-F1
#
_entry.id   AF-U6MCW1-F1
#
_cell.length_a   1.000
_cell.length_b   1.000
_cell.length_c   1.000
_cell.angle_alpha   90.00
_cell.angle_beta   90.00
_cell.angle_gamma   90.00
#
_symmetry.space_group_name_H-M   'P 1'
#
loop_
_entity.id
_entity.type
_entity.pdbx_description
1 polymer ?
#
loop_
_entity_poly.entity_id
_entity_poly.type
_entity_poly.pdbx_seq_one_letter_code
_entity_poly.pdbx_strand_id
1 'polypeptide(L)'
;MVSALLMRASPLSAAQRERFSLCFAASRAAVGLSATIWAAFLGALIQKEGLGWLWTMVLLCSVGILLIAKPGSMNEALGGGTTPAENSGSEVAIIDDLTKGGAFIILVVGAFLHGVSFVLGRHVAKRGPPILSILLMMFFGLVSFLPLVLIISPFQMCFFEHLQPVQWILLTLLPILGLGAQLCLITALESESAATIAIVQNLDAVFSYTFQLVIGEGFNVASLCGASLIVFSAIILASFKIRKSLRDGKRIATSAAEELVGTPVVLQQDGAPPAAGPFSAGKAVAHEDETKSSIGAMQTAEDLQQHLSVAGKEFEGACIISPCNSTSSSSREFVGGSSGKGPLAVTNETANIA
;
A
#
# COMPACT_ATOMS: atom_id res chain seq x y z
N MET A 1 9.31 11.72 0.70
CA MET A 1 9.30 12.70 1.79
C MET A 1 10.69 12.94 2.39
N VAL A 2 11.35 11.94 3.01
CA VAL A 2 12.64 12.18 3.68
C VAL A 2 13.78 12.53 2.73
N SER A 3 13.86 11.93 1.55
CA SER A 3 14.82 12.39 0.51
C SER A 3 14.57 13.84 0.09
N ALA A 4 13.31 14.31 0.07
CA ALA A 4 12.98 15.69 -0.26
C ALA A 4 13.37 16.67 0.87
N LEU A 5 13.16 16.26 2.13
CA LEU A 5 13.62 16.99 3.32
C LEU A 5 15.16 17.07 3.40
N LEU A 6 15.85 15.96 3.15
CA LEU A 6 17.31 15.90 3.09
C LEU A 6 17.85 16.77 1.94
N MET A 7 17.24 16.71 0.76
CA MET A 7 17.61 17.57 -0.36
C MET A 7 17.36 19.06 -0.12
N ARG A 8 16.40 19.41 0.75
CA ARG A 8 16.16 20.81 1.14
C ARG A 8 17.26 21.36 2.04
N ALA A 9 17.92 20.49 2.81
CA ALA A 9 19.04 20.83 3.67
C ALA A 9 20.40 20.87 2.94
N SER A 10 20.51 20.24 1.77
CA SER A 10 21.75 20.27 0.97
C SER A 10 21.89 21.58 0.18
N PRO A 11 23.13 22.13 0.04
CA PRO A 11 23.43 23.36 -0.70
C PRO A 11 23.43 23.12 -2.23
N LEU A 12 22.44 22.40 -2.74
CA LEU A 12 22.21 22.22 -4.17
C LEU A 12 21.46 23.42 -4.72
N SER A 13 21.84 23.87 -5.93
CA SER A 13 21.08 24.88 -6.66
C SER A 13 19.62 24.42 -6.85
N ALA A 14 18.68 25.36 -6.90
CA ALA A 14 17.24 25.06 -7.05
C ALA A 14 16.97 24.15 -8.27
N ALA A 15 17.67 24.40 -9.39
CA ALA A 15 17.57 23.61 -10.61
C ALA A 15 18.09 22.16 -10.44
N GLN A 16 19.15 21.93 -9.66
CA GLN A 16 19.63 20.58 -9.39
C GLN A 16 18.70 19.82 -8.43
N ARG A 17 18.09 20.52 -7.46
CA ARG A 17 17.12 19.93 -6.53
C ARG A 17 15.88 19.41 -7.25
N GLU A 18 15.37 20.16 -8.22
CA GLU A 18 14.24 19.73 -9.04
C GLU A 18 14.59 18.49 -9.88
N ARG A 19 15.73 18.50 -10.58
CA ARG A 19 16.16 17.36 -11.40
C ARG A 19 16.36 16.09 -10.58
N PHE A 20 16.96 16.21 -9.40
CA PHE A 20 17.24 15.05 -8.54
C PHE A 20 15.97 14.50 -7.88
N SER A 21 15.04 15.38 -7.47
CA SER A 21 13.72 14.98 -6.95
C SER A 21 12.90 14.22 -8.02
N LEU A 22 12.91 14.73 -9.25
CA LEU A 22 12.15 14.15 -10.37
C LEU A 22 12.74 12.81 -10.80
N CYS A 23 14.08 12.70 -10.90
CA CYS A 23 14.77 11.44 -11.21
C CYS A 23 14.56 10.38 -10.12
N PHE A 24 14.61 10.78 -8.85
CA PHE A 24 14.36 9.87 -7.73
C PHE A 24 12.91 9.40 -7.67
N ALA A 25 11.94 10.29 -7.90
CA ALA A 25 10.53 9.96 -7.96
C ALA A 25 10.22 8.98 -9.10
N ALA A 26 10.76 9.24 -10.31
CA ALA A 26 10.59 8.36 -11.47
C ALA A 26 11.22 6.98 -11.24
N SER A 27 12.45 6.94 -10.71
CA SER A 27 13.15 5.69 -10.40
C SER A 27 12.40 4.88 -9.34
N ARG A 28 11.92 5.53 -8.28
CA ARG A 28 11.11 4.89 -7.23
C ARG A 28 9.80 4.34 -7.79
N ALA A 29 9.10 5.10 -8.64
CA ALA A 29 7.86 4.65 -9.24
C ALA A 29 8.08 3.43 -10.15
N ALA A 30 9.15 3.43 -10.95
CA ALA A 30 9.51 2.30 -11.81
C ALA A 30 9.87 1.04 -11.00
N VAL A 31 10.65 1.18 -9.93
CA VAL A 31 10.96 0.08 -9.00
C VAL A 31 9.70 -0.43 -8.32
N GLY A 32 8.83 0.46 -7.80
CA GLY A 32 7.59 0.06 -7.14
C GLY A 32 6.62 -0.66 -8.08
N LEU A 33 6.50 -0.19 -9.31
CA LEU A 33 5.67 -0.82 -10.34
C LEU A 33 6.18 -2.21 -10.71
N SER A 34 7.47 -2.33 -11.01
CA SER A 34 8.05 -3.63 -11.36
C SER A 34 8.00 -4.59 -10.16
N ALA A 35 8.26 -4.11 -8.95
CA ALA A 35 8.19 -4.92 -7.74
C ALA A 35 6.78 -5.44 -7.45
N THR A 36 5.74 -4.61 -7.65
CA THR A 36 4.35 -5.04 -7.45
C THR A 36 3.89 -6.04 -8.52
N ILE A 37 4.31 -5.86 -9.77
CA ILE A 37 4.07 -6.85 -10.84
C ILE A 37 4.75 -8.18 -10.49
N TRP A 38 6.01 -8.17 -10.09
CA TRP A 38 6.73 -9.38 -9.69
C TRP A 38 6.13 -10.03 -8.46
N ALA A 39 5.73 -9.26 -7.44
CA ALA A 39 5.08 -9.77 -6.24
C ALA A 39 3.73 -10.44 -6.56
N ALA A 40 2.91 -9.83 -7.42
CA ALA A 40 1.64 -10.40 -7.86
C ALA A 40 1.87 -11.67 -8.71
N PHE A 41 2.85 -11.64 -9.62
CA PHE A 41 3.21 -12.77 -10.46
C PHE A 41 3.72 -13.97 -9.67
N LEU A 42 4.73 -13.77 -8.84
CA LEU A 42 5.30 -14.82 -8.00
C LEU A 42 4.28 -15.30 -6.96
N GLY A 43 3.47 -14.40 -6.41
CA GLY A 43 2.37 -14.74 -5.52
C GLY A 43 1.38 -15.70 -6.18
N ALA A 44 0.95 -15.41 -7.41
CA ALA A 44 0.05 -16.27 -8.17
C ALA A 44 0.70 -17.62 -8.54
N LEU A 45 1.97 -17.61 -8.96
CA LEU A 45 2.71 -18.82 -9.34
C LEU A 45 2.90 -19.76 -8.14
N ILE A 46 3.30 -19.23 -6.99
CA ILE A 46 3.61 -20.03 -5.78
C ILE A 46 2.33 -20.49 -5.08
N GLN A 47 1.30 -19.64 -5.00
CA GLN A 47 0.07 -19.97 -4.26
C GLN A 47 -0.96 -20.70 -5.11
N LYS A 48 -0.70 -20.85 -6.43
CA LYS A 48 -1.65 -21.42 -7.41
C LYS A 48 -3.03 -20.74 -7.36
N GLU A 49 -3.07 -19.48 -6.95
CA GLU A 49 -4.30 -18.69 -6.96
C GLU A 49 -4.62 -18.30 -8.41
N GLY A 50 -5.89 -18.44 -8.80
CA GLY A 50 -6.31 -18.14 -10.16
C GLY A 50 -5.96 -16.70 -10.56
N LEU A 51 -5.19 -16.54 -11.64
CA LEU A 51 -4.74 -15.28 -12.24
C LEU A 51 -5.88 -14.41 -12.82
N GLY A 52 -7.10 -14.50 -12.31
CA GLY A 52 -8.30 -13.91 -12.92
C GLY A 52 -8.34 -12.38 -12.89
N TRP A 53 -9.53 -11.83 -12.66
CA TRP A 53 -9.81 -10.40 -12.75
C TRP A 53 -8.85 -9.49 -11.95
N LEU A 54 -8.24 -10.01 -10.90
CA LEU A 54 -7.30 -9.29 -10.06
C LEU A 54 -6.03 -8.81 -10.81
N TRP A 55 -5.59 -9.51 -11.86
CA TRP A 55 -4.51 -9.02 -12.73
C TRP A 55 -4.86 -7.75 -13.48
N THR A 56 -6.13 -7.60 -13.90
CA THR A 56 -6.58 -6.38 -14.58
C THR A 56 -6.46 -5.18 -13.66
N MET A 57 -6.72 -5.34 -12.36
CA MET A 57 -6.55 -4.27 -11.37
C MET A 57 -5.07 -3.94 -11.13
N VAL A 58 -4.18 -4.93 -11.07
CA VAL A 58 -2.74 -4.69 -10.93
C VAL A 58 -2.21 -3.93 -12.15
N LEU A 59 -2.59 -4.34 -13.36
CA LEU A 59 -2.21 -3.64 -14.59
C LEU A 59 -2.79 -2.21 -14.64
N LEU A 60 -4.03 -2.02 -14.19
CA LEU A 60 -4.66 -0.70 -14.12
C LEU A 60 -3.91 0.23 -13.13
N CYS A 61 -3.52 -0.29 -11.96
CA CYS A 61 -2.65 0.41 -11.02
C CYS A 61 -1.27 0.73 -11.64
N SER A 62 -0.68 -0.21 -12.38
CA SER A 62 0.59 0.02 -13.08
C SER A 62 0.49 1.16 -14.09
N VAL A 63 -0.60 1.21 -14.88
CA VAL A 63 -0.87 2.34 -15.77
C VAL A 63 -1.00 3.65 -14.99
N GLY A 64 -1.71 3.64 -13.85
CA GLY A 64 -1.82 4.81 -12.98
C GLY A 64 -0.47 5.34 -12.48
N ILE A 65 0.45 4.44 -12.08
CA ILE A 65 1.80 4.80 -11.65
C ILE A 65 2.63 5.35 -12.81
N LEU A 66 2.51 4.76 -14.00
CA LEU A 66 3.21 5.29 -15.20
C LEU A 66 2.77 6.72 -15.52
N LEU A 67 1.47 7.02 -15.39
CA LEU A 67 0.94 8.37 -15.59
C LEU A 67 1.44 9.37 -14.54
N ILE A 68 1.64 8.93 -13.29
CA ILE A 68 2.25 9.75 -12.24
C ILE A 68 3.75 9.96 -12.50
N ALA A 69 4.47 8.91 -12.92
CA ALA A 69 5.92 8.91 -13.07
C ALA A 69 6.41 9.69 -14.29
N LYS A 70 5.60 9.78 -15.36
CA LYS A 70 6.04 10.33 -16.65
C LYS A 70 5.03 11.30 -17.27
N PRO A 71 4.75 12.46 -16.67
CA PRO A 71 3.87 13.43 -17.29
C PRO A 71 4.45 14.07 -18.58
N GLY A 72 5.78 14.06 -18.76
CA GLY A 72 6.45 14.84 -19.81
C GLY A 72 6.74 14.12 -21.13
N SER A 73 7.11 12.84 -21.12
CA SER A 73 7.62 12.21 -22.36
C SER A 73 6.55 11.74 -23.34
N MET A 74 5.27 11.70 -22.93
CA MET A 74 4.20 11.39 -23.87
C MET A 74 3.90 12.59 -24.79
N ASN A 75 4.12 13.83 -24.34
CA ASN A 75 4.00 15.01 -25.19
C ASN A 75 5.11 15.08 -26.26
N GLU A 76 6.31 14.59 -25.96
CA GLU A 76 7.40 14.45 -26.95
C GLU A 76 7.11 13.34 -27.96
N ALA A 77 6.54 12.22 -27.52
CA ALA A 77 6.25 11.07 -28.38
C ALA A 77 5.00 11.26 -29.27
N LEU A 78 4.06 12.12 -28.90
CA LEU A 78 2.80 12.36 -29.64
C LEU A 78 2.82 13.58 -30.60
N GLY A 79 3.98 14.20 -30.86
CA GLY A 79 4.12 15.09 -32.03
C GLY A 79 4.46 16.56 -31.75
N GLY A 80 5.19 16.85 -30.67
CA GLY A 80 5.78 18.18 -30.43
C GLY A 80 7.29 18.19 -30.64
N GLY A 81 7.75 17.88 -31.85
CA GLY A 81 9.17 17.90 -32.19
C GLY A 81 9.73 19.33 -32.20
N THR A 82 10.51 19.67 -31.18
CA THR A 82 11.60 20.64 -31.33
C THR A 82 12.90 19.91 -31.03
N THR A 83 13.55 19.52 -32.12
CA THR A 83 14.90 18.94 -32.23
C THR A 83 15.87 19.42 -31.14
N PRO A 84 16.43 18.52 -30.30
CA PRO A 84 17.64 18.83 -29.58
C PRO A 84 18.79 18.84 -30.59
N ALA A 85 19.49 19.98 -30.67
CA ALA A 85 20.66 20.17 -31.52
C ALA A 85 21.72 19.10 -31.19
N GLU A 86 21.88 18.14 -32.09
CA GLU A 86 22.99 17.21 -32.12
C GLU A 86 24.23 17.97 -32.61
N ASN A 87 25.10 18.41 -31.69
CA ASN A 87 26.47 18.67 -32.09
C ASN A 87 27.45 18.53 -30.93
N SER A 88 28.51 17.75 -31.21
CA SER A 88 29.80 17.64 -30.51
C SER A 88 29.92 16.59 -29.39
N GLY A 89 30.67 15.51 -29.70
CA GLY A 89 31.52 14.82 -28.70
C GLY A 89 31.38 13.30 -28.58
N SER A 90 31.70 12.56 -29.65
CA SER A 90 31.52 11.11 -29.87
C SER A 90 32.26 10.12 -28.93
N GLU A 91 32.91 10.55 -27.85
CA GLU A 91 33.70 9.62 -27.00
C GLU A 91 33.13 9.41 -25.58
N VAL A 92 32.20 10.27 -25.14
CA VAL A 92 31.51 10.13 -23.84
C VAL A 92 30.23 9.27 -23.94
N ALA A 93 29.78 8.93 -25.15
CA ALA A 93 28.55 8.18 -25.37
C ALA A 93 28.61 6.70 -24.91
N ILE A 94 29.79 6.06 -24.98
CA ILE A 94 29.93 4.63 -24.67
C ILE A 94 29.89 4.37 -23.15
N ILE A 95 30.44 5.29 -22.35
CA ILE A 95 30.37 5.20 -20.88
C ILE A 95 28.95 5.50 -20.39
N ASP A 96 28.23 6.41 -21.06
CA ASP A 96 26.86 6.76 -20.71
C ASP A 96 25.88 5.59 -21.00
N ASP A 97 26.08 4.86 -22.11
CA ASP A 97 25.27 3.67 -22.42
C ASP A 97 25.50 2.50 -21.45
N LEU A 98 26.74 2.26 -21.02
CA LEU A 98 27.04 1.21 -20.04
C LEU A 98 26.47 1.55 -18.65
N THR A 99 26.48 2.84 -18.30
CA THR A 99 25.92 3.33 -17.02
C THR A 99 24.39 3.27 -17.02
N LYS A 100 23.75 3.60 -18.16
CA LYS A 100 22.29 3.46 -18.36
C LYS A 100 21.87 1.99 -18.32
N GLY A 101 22.60 1.11 -19.01
CA GLY A 101 22.35 -0.33 -19.00
C GLY A 101 22.50 -0.94 -17.60
N GLY A 102 23.56 -0.56 -16.88
CA GLY A 102 23.78 -0.98 -15.50
C GLY A 102 22.66 -0.56 -14.55
N ALA A 103 22.21 0.70 -14.62
CA ALA A 103 21.10 1.20 -13.82
C ALA A 103 19.80 0.44 -14.10
N PHE A 104 19.50 0.13 -15.37
CA PHE A 104 18.34 -0.67 -15.74
C PHE A 104 18.41 -2.09 -15.18
N ILE A 105 19.55 -2.77 -15.29
CA ILE A 105 19.74 -4.12 -14.75
C ILE A 105 19.57 -4.11 -13.23
N ILE A 106 20.18 -3.16 -12.52
CA ILE A 106 20.04 -3.01 -11.07
C ILE A 106 18.57 -2.79 -10.69
N LEU A 107 17.83 -1.99 -11.46
CA LEU A 107 16.41 -1.72 -11.26
C LEU A 107 15.58 -3.00 -11.40
N VAL A 108 15.78 -3.76 -12.49
CA VAL A 108 15.06 -5.01 -12.74
C VAL A 108 15.37 -6.07 -11.69
N VAL A 109 16.66 -6.24 -11.35
CA VAL A 109 17.10 -7.20 -10.32
C VAL A 109 16.56 -6.80 -8.95
N GLY A 110 16.63 -5.52 -8.59
CA GLY A 110 16.10 -5.01 -7.32
C GLY A 110 14.60 -5.22 -7.20
N ALA A 111 13.84 -4.96 -8.27
CA ALA A 111 12.40 -5.19 -8.30
C ALA A 111 12.04 -6.68 -8.19
N PHE A 112 12.77 -7.54 -8.89
CA PHE A 112 12.61 -8.99 -8.80
C PHE A 112 12.89 -9.49 -7.39
N LEU A 113 14.03 -9.09 -6.80
CA LEU A 113 14.41 -9.46 -5.43
C LEU A 113 13.39 -8.94 -4.41
N HIS A 114 12.83 -7.75 -4.61
CA HIS A 114 11.76 -7.24 -3.77
C HIS A 114 10.50 -8.13 -3.85
N GLY A 115 10.10 -8.54 -5.06
CA GLY A 115 8.99 -9.49 -5.25
C GLY A 115 9.24 -10.84 -4.59
N VAL A 116 10.45 -11.39 -4.72
CA VAL A 116 10.87 -12.65 -4.08
C VAL A 116 10.85 -12.53 -2.56
N SER A 117 11.44 -11.45 -2.02
CA SER A 117 11.45 -11.15 -0.58
C SER A 117 10.04 -11.07 -0.01
N PHE A 118 9.13 -10.41 -0.74
CA PHE A 118 7.73 -10.30 -0.36
C PHE A 118 7.02 -11.67 -0.27
N VAL A 119 7.21 -12.53 -1.26
CA VAL A 119 6.58 -13.87 -1.26
C VAL A 119 7.19 -14.79 -0.19
N LEU A 120 8.52 -14.74 -0.01
CA LEU A 120 9.19 -15.45 1.07
C LEU A 120 8.70 -14.98 2.45
N GLY A 121 8.57 -13.67 2.65
CA GLY A 121 8.05 -13.10 3.89
C GLY A 121 6.67 -13.63 4.24
N ARG A 122 5.76 -13.71 3.26
CA ARG A 122 4.44 -14.32 3.44
C ARG A 122 4.52 -15.81 3.77
N HIS A 123 5.42 -16.56 3.13
CA HIS A 123 5.60 -17.99 3.38
C HIS A 123 6.12 -18.27 4.79
N VAL A 124 7.04 -17.43 5.28
CA VAL A 124 7.56 -17.50 6.66
C VAL A 124 6.49 -17.08 7.67
N ALA A 125 5.75 -16.01 7.40
CA ALA A 125 4.68 -15.52 8.28
C ALA A 125 3.59 -16.59 8.51
N LYS A 126 3.26 -17.41 7.50
CA LYS A 126 2.30 -18.52 7.67
C LYS A 126 2.78 -19.66 8.57
N ARG A 127 4.09 -19.79 8.82
CA ARG A 127 4.68 -20.94 9.52
C ARG A 127 5.15 -20.66 10.94
N GLY A 128 5.23 -19.40 11.35
CA GLY A 128 5.76 -19.04 12.66
C GLY A 128 5.08 -17.80 13.26
N PRO A 129 5.42 -17.44 14.50
CA PRO A 129 4.91 -16.23 15.11
C PRO A 129 5.30 -15.00 14.27
N PRO A 130 4.36 -14.08 13.97
CA PRO A 130 4.60 -12.91 13.11
C PRO A 130 5.88 -12.18 13.49
N ILE A 131 6.03 -11.91 14.78
CA ILE A 131 7.12 -11.14 15.39
C ILE A 131 8.49 -11.72 15.03
N LEU A 132 8.63 -13.05 15.02
CA LEU A 132 9.89 -13.72 14.70
C LEU A 132 10.27 -13.50 13.23
N SER A 133 9.30 -13.53 12.33
CA SER A 133 9.53 -13.25 10.90
C SER A 133 10.03 -11.82 10.70
N ILE A 134 9.47 -10.85 11.44
CA ILE A 134 9.89 -9.44 11.36
C ILE A 134 11.31 -9.27 11.86
N LEU A 135 11.61 -9.83 13.03
CA LEU A 135 12.93 -9.73 13.64
C LEU A 135 14.00 -10.35 12.75
N LEU A 136 13.73 -11.52 12.17
CA LEU A 136 14.66 -12.16 11.24
C LEU A 136 14.85 -11.33 9.97
N MET A 137 13.77 -10.83 9.36
CA MET A 137 13.87 -10.00 8.15
C MET A 137 14.65 -8.71 8.43
N MET A 138 14.42 -8.07 9.57
CA MET A 138 15.13 -6.86 10.00
C MET A 138 16.60 -7.16 10.30
N PHE A 139 16.90 -8.27 10.97
CA PHE A 139 18.26 -8.70 11.28
C PHE A 139 19.04 -9.02 10.00
N PHE A 140 18.49 -9.84 9.10
CA PHE A 140 19.15 -10.14 7.82
C PHE A 140 19.27 -8.90 6.93
N GLY A 141 18.25 -8.04 6.93
CA GLY A 141 18.30 -6.75 6.24
C GLY A 141 19.44 -5.89 6.77
N LEU A 142 19.59 -5.75 8.08
CA LEU A 142 20.69 -5.01 8.71
C LEU A 142 22.05 -5.63 8.40
N VAL A 143 22.20 -6.95 8.58
CA VAL A 143 23.46 -7.68 8.34
C VAL A 143 23.86 -7.63 6.87
N SER A 144 22.92 -7.60 5.93
CA SER A 144 23.22 -7.54 4.50
C SER A 144 23.45 -6.10 4.02
N PHE A 145 22.68 -5.14 4.53
CA PHE A 145 22.72 -3.75 4.09
C PHE A 145 23.86 -2.97 4.73
N LEU A 146 24.22 -3.25 5.99
CA LEU A 146 25.28 -2.54 6.69
C LEU A 146 26.64 -2.68 5.97
N PRO A 147 27.14 -3.87 5.59
CA PRO A 147 28.38 -4.00 4.83
C PRO A 147 28.29 -3.34 3.46
N LEU A 148 27.14 -3.49 2.77
CA LEU A 148 26.92 -2.87 1.46
C LEU A 148 27.04 -1.34 1.54
N VAL A 149 26.42 -0.73 2.54
CA VAL A 149 26.51 0.71 2.81
C VAL A 149 27.93 1.11 3.17
N LEU A 150 28.64 0.33 3.99
CA LEU A 150 30.03 0.60 4.37
C LEU A 150 31.00 0.50 3.20
N ILE A 151 30.72 -0.34 2.20
CA ILE A 151 31.54 -0.51 1.00
C ILE A 151 31.24 0.58 -0.03
N ILE A 152 29.96 0.87 -0.29
CA ILE A 152 29.54 1.79 -1.36
C ILE A 152 29.65 3.25 -0.94
N SER A 153 29.29 3.55 0.30
CA SER A 153 29.32 4.93 0.80
C SER A 153 30.67 5.17 1.47
N PRO A 154 31.49 6.14 1.00
CA PRO A 154 32.58 6.67 1.80
C PRO A 154 31.93 7.47 2.93
N PHE A 155 31.43 6.76 3.95
CA PHE A 155 30.80 7.33 5.13
C PHE A 155 31.87 8.13 5.85
N GLN A 156 31.96 9.42 5.51
CA GLN A 156 32.77 10.34 6.28
C GLN A 156 32.08 10.48 7.63
N MET A 157 32.70 9.96 8.68
CA MET A 157 32.24 10.14 10.07
C MET A 157 31.96 11.62 10.39
N CYS A 158 32.62 12.54 9.69
CA CYS A 158 32.41 13.99 9.73
C CYS A 158 30.99 14.45 9.36
N PHE A 159 30.20 13.63 8.64
CA PHE A 159 28.79 13.92 8.36
C PHE A 159 28.00 14.07 9.66
N PHE A 160 28.28 13.21 10.66
CA PHE A 160 27.59 13.19 11.95
C PHE A 160 27.88 14.41 12.82
N GLU A 161 29.05 15.02 12.63
CA GLU A 161 29.52 16.16 13.43
C GLU A 161 28.73 17.45 13.16
N HIS A 162 28.16 17.58 11.95
CA HIS A 162 27.49 18.80 11.49
C HIS A 162 25.95 18.70 11.49
N LEU A 163 25.35 17.59 11.99
CA LEU A 163 23.88 17.50 12.00
C LEU A 163 23.27 18.37 13.08
N GLN A 164 22.28 19.16 12.66
CA GLN A 164 21.45 19.92 13.59
C GLN A 164 20.56 18.98 14.42
N PRO A 165 20.15 19.37 15.65
CA PRO A 165 19.29 18.55 16.51
C PRO A 165 17.98 18.08 15.84
N VAL A 166 17.38 18.93 14.99
CA VAL A 166 16.18 18.58 14.22
C VAL A 166 16.43 17.42 13.26
N GLN A 167 17.62 17.37 12.65
CA GLN A 167 17.98 16.29 11.74
C GLN A 167 18.24 14.99 12.50
N TRP A 168 18.79 15.05 13.72
CA TRP A 168 18.88 13.88 14.60
C TRP A 168 17.51 13.30 14.95
N ILE A 169 16.56 14.17 15.28
CA ILE A 169 15.18 13.75 15.53
C ILE A 169 14.61 13.08 14.28
N LEU A 170 14.75 13.69 13.10
CA LEU A 170 14.26 13.11 11.85
C LEU A 170 14.95 11.78 11.50
N LEU A 171 16.26 11.70 11.73
CA LEU A 171 17.08 10.50 11.50
C LEU A 171 16.67 9.36 12.43
N THR A 172 16.23 9.67 13.65
CA THR A 172 15.73 8.70 14.64
C THR A 172 14.27 8.33 14.38
N LEU A 173 13.45 9.30 13.97
CA LEU A 173 12.04 9.08 13.68
C LEU A 173 11.84 8.21 12.44
N LEU A 174 12.73 8.34 11.45
CA LEU A 174 12.67 7.58 10.21
C LEU A 174 12.67 6.05 10.40
N PRO A 175 13.62 5.44 11.13
CA PRO A 175 13.60 4.01 11.38
C PRO A 175 12.40 3.62 12.24
N ILE A 176 11.96 4.44 13.21
CA ILE A 176 10.76 4.14 14.02
C ILE A 176 9.51 4.04 13.14
N LEU A 177 9.32 5.01 12.25
CA LEU A 177 8.22 4.98 11.28
C LEU A 177 8.37 3.83 10.29
N GLY A 178 9.59 3.53 9.86
CA GLY A 178 9.90 2.38 9.00
C GLY A 178 9.52 1.04 9.65
N LEU A 179 9.84 0.88 10.94
CA LEU A 179 9.44 -0.30 11.73
C LEU A 179 7.94 -0.40 11.87
N GLY A 180 7.26 0.71 12.19
CA GLY A 180 5.79 0.75 12.24
C GLY A 180 5.14 0.35 10.91
N ALA A 181 5.67 0.85 9.79
CA ALA A 181 5.22 0.49 8.46
C ALA A 181 5.46 -1.00 8.14
N GLN A 182 6.61 -1.55 8.52
CA GLN A 182 6.93 -2.98 8.34
C GLN A 182 6.04 -3.88 9.20
N LEU A 183 5.78 -3.50 10.46
CA LEU A 183 4.84 -4.21 11.34
C LEU A 183 3.45 -4.25 10.72
N CYS A 184 2.94 -3.09 10.30
CA CYS A 184 1.64 -2.98 9.64
C CYS A 184 1.58 -3.83 8.36
N LEU A 185 2.63 -3.80 7.53
CA LEU A 185 2.70 -4.58 6.31
C LEU A 185 2.67 -6.08 6.57
N ILE A 186 3.35 -6.57 7.61
CA ILE A 186 3.41 -7.99 7.95
C ILE A 186 2.07 -8.46 8.52
N THR A 187 1.45 -7.67 9.39
CA THR A 187 0.08 -7.93 9.85
C THR A 187 -0.92 -7.95 8.69
N ALA A 188 -0.74 -7.07 7.69
CA ALA A 188 -1.54 -7.11 6.46
C ALA A 188 -1.26 -8.40 5.64
N LEU A 189 -0.01 -8.87 5.59
CA LEU A 189 0.37 -10.11 4.88
C LEU A 189 -0.26 -11.38 5.45
N GLU A 190 -0.51 -11.39 6.76
CA GLU A 190 -1.19 -12.49 7.44
C GLU A 190 -2.70 -12.48 7.17
N SER A 191 -3.31 -11.30 7.17
CA SER A 191 -4.75 -11.14 7.03
C SER A 191 -5.24 -11.17 5.59
N GLU A 192 -4.41 -10.75 4.63
CA GLU A 192 -4.85 -10.44 3.27
C GLU A 192 -4.15 -11.19 2.15
N SER A 193 -4.74 -11.17 0.96
CA SER A 193 -4.08 -11.67 -0.26
C SER A 193 -2.88 -10.80 -0.65
N ALA A 194 -1.85 -11.41 -1.24
CA ALA A 194 -0.64 -10.72 -1.73
C ALA A 194 -0.98 -9.57 -2.69
N ALA A 195 -2.01 -9.76 -3.51
CA ALA A 195 -2.48 -8.78 -4.46
C ALA A 195 -3.14 -7.55 -3.84
N THR A 196 -3.94 -7.75 -2.78
CA THR A 196 -4.52 -6.63 -2.03
C THR A 196 -3.42 -5.72 -1.51
N ILE A 197 -2.36 -6.33 -0.99
CA ILE A 197 -1.24 -5.62 -0.41
C ILE A 197 -0.43 -4.89 -1.48
N ALA A 198 -0.21 -5.50 -2.64
CA ALA A 198 0.44 -4.83 -3.77
C ALA A 198 -0.35 -3.57 -4.22
N ILE A 199 -1.69 -3.64 -4.23
CA ILE A 199 -2.54 -2.48 -4.56
C ILE A 199 -2.45 -1.41 -3.47
N VAL A 200 -2.44 -1.80 -2.19
CA VAL A 200 -2.26 -0.85 -1.07
C VAL A 200 -0.88 -0.20 -1.10
N GLN A 201 0.18 -0.94 -1.46
CA GLN A 201 1.52 -0.37 -1.65
C GLN A 201 1.54 0.68 -2.76
N ASN A 202 0.74 0.50 -3.82
CA ASN A 202 0.62 1.48 -4.90
C ASN A 202 -0.09 2.77 -4.46
N LEU A 203 -0.85 2.77 -3.35
CA LEU A 203 -1.41 4.01 -2.79
C LEU A 203 -0.33 4.93 -2.20
N ASP A 204 0.87 4.44 -1.87
CA ASP A 204 1.99 5.29 -1.44
C ASP A 204 2.33 6.35 -2.51
N ALA A 205 2.24 5.98 -3.80
CA ALA A 205 2.43 6.93 -4.90
C ALA A 205 1.36 8.02 -4.93
N VAL A 206 0.09 7.66 -4.64
CA VAL A 206 -1.03 8.60 -4.56
C VAL A 206 -0.83 9.56 -3.38
N PHE A 207 -0.49 9.03 -2.20
CA PHE A 207 -0.22 9.88 -1.04
C PHE A 207 0.96 10.80 -1.29
N SER A 208 2.05 10.30 -1.89
CA SER A 208 3.19 11.12 -2.28
C SER A 208 2.78 12.27 -3.21
N TYR A 209 1.91 12.01 -4.19
CA TYR A 209 1.37 13.05 -5.09
C TYR A 209 0.47 14.04 -4.35
N THR A 210 -0.44 13.57 -3.50
CA THR A 210 -1.30 14.45 -2.68
C THR A 210 -0.45 15.37 -1.79
N PHE A 211 0.64 14.87 -1.21
CA PHE A 211 1.56 15.69 -0.42
C PHE A 211 2.27 16.76 -1.27
N GLN A 212 2.68 16.45 -2.51
CA GLN A 212 3.24 17.45 -3.42
C GLN A 212 2.23 18.56 -3.72
N LEU A 213 0.97 18.19 -3.95
CA LEU A 213 -0.12 19.13 -4.19
C LEU A 213 -0.38 20.02 -2.97
N VAL A 214 -0.34 19.47 -1.75
CA VAL A 214 -0.49 20.24 -0.48
C VAL A 214 0.66 21.23 -0.27
N ILE A 215 1.87 20.89 -0.70
CA ILE A 215 3.05 21.79 -0.64
C ILE A 215 2.95 22.92 -1.68
N GLY A 216 2.00 22.84 -2.62
CA GLY A 216 1.80 23.81 -3.69
C GLY A 216 2.68 23.57 -4.90
N GLU A 217 3.23 22.36 -5.07
CA GLU A 217 3.88 21.99 -6.33
C GLU A 217 2.81 21.89 -7.43
N GLY A 218 3.13 22.39 -8.63
CA GLY A 218 2.16 22.66 -9.69
C GLY A 218 1.23 21.49 -10.04
N PHE A 219 -0.02 21.83 -10.40
CA PHE A 219 -1.04 20.86 -10.75
C PHE A 219 -0.77 20.20 -12.12
N ASN A 220 -0.67 18.87 -12.14
CA ASN A 220 -0.50 18.11 -13.37
C ASN A 220 -1.69 17.17 -13.60
N VAL A 221 -2.41 17.37 -14.71
CA VAL A 221 -3.61 16.60 -15.08
C VAL A 221 -3.28 15.10 -15.28
N ALA A 222 -2.13 14.77 -15.86
CA ALA A 222 -1.74 13.38 -16.09
C ALA A 222 -1.53 12.64 -14.76
N SER A 223 -0.86 13.29 -13.80
CA SER A 223 -0.66 12.74 -12.47
C SER A 223 -1.97 12.62 -11.69
N LEU A 224 -2.87 13.60 -11.79
CA LEU A 224 -4.22 13.50 -11.21
C LEU A 224 -5.01 12.32 -11.79
N CYS A 225 -4.95 12.13 -13.11
CA CYS A 225 -5.59 10.99 -13.79
C CYS A 225 -5.02 9.66 -13.29
N GLY A 226 -3.69 9.56 -13.20
CA GLY A 226 -3.01 8.38 -12.65
C GLY A 226 -3.40 8.09 -11.20
N ALA A 227 -3.42 9.12 -10.35
CA ALA A 227 -3.84 9.01 -8.96
C ALA A 227 -5.31 8.54 -8.85
N SER A 228 -6.20 9.12 -9.67
CA SER A 228 -7.61 8.74 -9.72
C SER A 228 -7.80 7.28 -10.15
N LEU A 229 -7.00 6.79 -11.10
CA LEU A 229 -7.02 5.38 -11.53
C LEU A 229 -6.60 4.42 -10.42
N ILE A 230 -5.56 4.76 -9.65
CA ILE A 230 -5.11 3.93 -8.52
C ILE A 230 -6.19 3.90 -7.43
N VAL A 231 -6.74 5.06 -7.06
CA VAL A 231 -7.81 5.15 -6.05
C VAL A 231 -9.06 4.39 -6.50
N PHE A 232 -9.46 4.55 -7.76
CA PHE A 232 -10.60 3.83 -8.33
C PHE A 232 -10.38 2.31 -8.29
N SER A 233 -9.18 1.84 -8.65
CA SER A 233 -8.82 0.41 -8.57
C SER A 233 -8.91 -0.12 -7.14
N ALA A 234 -8.44 0.66 -6.15
CA ALA A 234 -8.54 0.31 -4.74
C ALA A 234 -10.00 0.23 -4.24
N ILE A 235 -10.86 1.18 -4.65
CA ILE A 235 -12.30 1.19 -4.32
C ILE A 235 -12.99 -0.04 -4.89
N ILE A 236 -12.71 -0.40 -6.15
CA ILE A 236 -13.34 -1.59 -6.75
C ILE A 236 -12.89 -2.85 -6.01
N LEU A 237 -11.61 -2.98 -5.66
CA LEU A 237 -11.11 -4.12 -4.89
C LEU A 237 -11.78 -4.22 -3.51
N ALA A 238 -11.86 -3.10 -2.79
CA ALA A 238 -12.54 -3.03 -1.49
C ALA A 238 -14.01 -3.45 -1.63
N SER A 239 -14.70 -2.98 -2.67
CA SER A 239 -16.09 -3.32 -2.97
C SER A 239 -16.28 -4.80 -3.25
N PHE A 240 -15.39 -5.43 -4.04
CA PHE A 240 -15.45 -6.87 -4.28
C PHE A 240 -15.23 -7.69 -3.02
N LYS A 241 -14.32 -7.23 -2.15
CA LYS A 241 -14.03 -7.91 -0.90
C LYS A 241 -15.21 -7.86 0.07
N ILE A 242 -15.86 -6.69 0.19
CA ILE A 242 -17.09 -6.54 0.98
C ILE A 242 -18.19 -7.46 0.44
N ARG A 243 -18.41 -7.48 -0.88
CA ARG A 243 -19.40 -8.36 -1.51
C ARG A 243 -19.11 -9.85 -1.28
N LYS A 244 -17.83 -10.24 -1.30
CA LYS A 244 -17.41 -11.61 -1.02
C LYS A 244 -17.69 -11.98 0.44
N SER A 245 -17.28 -11.14 1.39
CA SER A 245 -17.54 -11.33 2.81
C SER A 245 -19.04 -11.46 3.12
N LEU A 246 -19.88 -10.61 2.53
CA LEU A 246 -21.34 -10.70 2.66
C LEU A 246 -21.91 -12.01 2.10
N ARG A 247 -21.37 -12.50 0.98
CA ARG A 247 -21.81 -13.76 0.36
C ARG A 247 -21.42 -14.96 1.23
N ASP A 248 -20.22 -14.94 1.80
CA ASP A 248 -19.73 -16.00 2.67
C ASP A 248 -20.52 -16.03 3.98
N GLY A 249 -20.80 -14.87 4.59
CA GLY A 249 -21.68 -14.76 5.75
C GLY A 249 -23.11 -15.23 5.49
N LYS A 250 -23.68 -14.91 4.31
CA LYS A 250 -24.99 -15.40 3.91
C LYS A 250 -25.03 -16.93 3.80
N ARG A 251 -23.97 -17.56 3.28
CA ARG A 251 -23.88 -19.03 3.17
C ARG A 251 -23.86 -19.70 4.54
N ILE A 252 -23.08 -19.15 5.48
CA ILE A 252 -23.02 -19.67 6.85
C ILE A 252 -24.39 -19.55 7.53
N ALA A 253 -25.06 -18.40 7.38
CA ALA A 253 -26.40 -18.19 7.93
C ALA A 253 -27.45 -19.16 7.32
N THR A 254 -27.39 -19.43 6.01
CA THR A 254 -28.29 -20.40 5.38
C THR A 254 -28.02 -21.83 5.86
N SER A 255 -26.75 -22.23 6.03
CA SER A 255 -26.40 -23.55 6.54
C SER A 255 -26.84 -23.74 7.99
N ALA A 256 -26.71 -22.72 8.84
CA ALA A 256 -27.22 -22.76 10.22
C ALA A 256 -28.76 -22.84 10.27
N ALA A 257 -29.46 -22.16 9.36
CA ALA A 257 -30.92 -22.24 9.28
C ALA A 257 -31.40 -23.63 8.83
N GLU A 258 -30.70 -24.28 7.90
CA GLU A 258 -31.01 -25.66 7.47
C GLU A 258 -30.80 -26.68 8.59
N GLU A 259 -29.77 -26.52 9.44
CA GLU A 259 -29.51 -27.40 10.59
C GLU A 259 -30.62 -27.32 11.67
N LEU A 260 -31.13 -26.12 11.93
CA LEU A 260 -32.24 -25.90 12.87
C LEU A 260 -33.57 -26.50 12.40
N VAL A 261 -33.82 -26.53 11.09
CA VAL A 261 -35.04 -27.13 10.51
C VAL A 261 -34.90 -28.65 10.36
N GLY A 262 -33.66 -29.15 10.21
CA GLY A 262 -33.36 -30.56 9.98
C GLY A 262 -33.22 -31.43 11.22
N THR A 263 -33.43 -30.90 12.44
CA THR A 263 -33.47 -31.72 13.66
C THR A 263 -34.91 -32.23 13.88
N PRO A 264 -35.29 -33.43 13.39
CA PRO A 264 -36.60 -33.98 13.70
C PRO A 264 -36.72 -34.11 15.21
N VAL A 265 -37.79 -33.56 15.76
CA VAL A 265 -38.23 -33.84 17.12
C VAL A 265 -38.46 -35.35 17.20
N VAL A 266 -37.44 -36.08 17.63
CA VAL A 266 -37.60 -37.44 18.12
C VAL A 266 -38.40 -37.26 19.41
N LEU A 267 -39.72 -37.34 19.27
CA LEU A 267 -40.61 -37.53 20.40
C LEU A 267 -40.12 -38.78 21.12
N GLN A 268 -39.41 -38.54 22.21
CA GLN A 268 -38.97 -39.55 23.16
C GLN A 268 -40.23 -40.23 23.70
N GLN A 269 -40.56 -41.35 23.08
CA GLN A 269 -41.73 -42.14 23.39
C GLN A 269 -41.44 -42.85 24.72
N ASP A 270 -42.04 -42.34 25.79
CA ASP A 270 -42.05 -42.90 27.13
C ASP A 270 -42.53 -44.37 27.07
N GLY A 271 -41.66 -45.29 27.50
CA GLY A 271 -41.90 -46.72 27.39
C GLY A 271 -41.02 -47.58 28.30
N ALA A 272 -41.30 -47.52 29.61
CA ALA A 272 -41.14 -48.54 30.66
C ALA A 272 -39.77 -49.23 30.96
N PRO A 273 -39.47 -49.53 32.25
CA PRO A 273 -38.27 -50.25 32.66
C PRO A 273 -38.45 -51.77 32.56
N PRO A 274 -37.36 -52.53 32.33
CA PRO A 274 -37.15 -53.66 33.24
C PRO A 274 -35.68 -53.98 33.58
N ALA A 275 -35.54 -54.37 34.86
CA ALA A 275 -34.80 -55.52 35.38
C ALA A 275 -33.27 -55.62 35.24
N ALA A 276 -32.66 -55.77 36.41
CA ALA A 276 -31.27 -56.12 36.67
C ALA A 276 -30.89 -57.54 36.18
N GLY A 277 -29.65 -57.70 35.73
CA GLY A 277 -28.99 -58.99 35.52
C GLY A 277 -27.53 -58.82 35.04
N PRO A 278 -26.61 -59.78 35.32
CA PRO A 278 -25.24 -59.45 35.73
C PRO A 278 -24.14 -59.72 34.68
N PHE A 279 -23.00 -59.04 34.90
CA PHE A 279 -21.60 -59.39 34.59
C PHE A 279 -21.24 -60.17 33.29
N SER A 280 -20.43 -59.53 32.45
CA SER A 280 -19.26 -60.21 31.87
C SER A 280 -18.12 -59.22 31.63
N ALA A 281 -16.93 -59.60 32.08
CA ALA A 281 -15.68 -58.88 31.98
C ALA A 281 -15.10 -58.99 30.57
N GLY A 282 -14.53 -57.89 30.06
CA GLY A 282 -13.87 -57.92 28.75
C GLY A 282 -13.19 -56.62 28.34
N LYS A 283 -11.94 -56.46 28.77
CA LYS A 283 -10.82 -55.86 28.02
C LYS A 283 -10.88 -54.35 27.72
N ALA A 284 -10.31 -53.58 28.64
CA ALA A 284 -9.94 -52.18 28.45
C ALA A 284 -8.62 -52.04 27.68
N VAL A 285 -8.64 -51.37 26.53
CA VAL A 285 -7.47 -50.68 25.93
C VAL A 285 -7.96 -49.40 25.24
N ALA A 286 -7.57 -48.27 25.83
CA ALA A 286 -7.32 -46.94 25.26
C ALA A 286 -8.28 -46.37 24.20
N HIS A 287 -9.24 -45.53 24.63
CA HIS A 287 -9.78 -44.43 23.81
C HIS A 287 -10.47 -43.38 24.71
N GLU A 288 -9.72 -42.75 25.62
CA GLU A 288 -10.20 -41.64 26.44
C GLU A 288 -9.23 -40.45 26.32
N ASP A 289 -9.21 -39.77 25.18
CA ASP A 289 -8.58 -38.44 25.08
C ASP A 289 -9.23 -37.49 24.05
N GLU A 290 -10.20 -37.96 23.25
CA GLU A 290 -10.76 -37.14 22.16
C GLU A 290 -12.07 -36.40 22.54
N THR A 291 -12.77 -36.83 23.58
CA THR A 291 -14.06 -36.24 24.00
C THR A 291 -13.94 -35.05 24.97
N LYS A 292 -12.80 -34.89 25.64
CA LYS A 292 -12.53 -33.71 26.49
C LYS A 292 -12.07 -32.48 25.70
N SER A 293 -11.55 -32.68 24.48
CA SER A 293 -11.13 -31.58 23.59
C SER A 293 -12.31 -30.84 22.95
N SER A 294 -13.39 -31.55 22.62
CA SER A 294 -14.59 -30.96 22.00
C SER A 294 -15.38 -30.05 22.95
N ILE A 295 -15.45 -30.40 24.25
CA ILE A 295 -16.15 -29.59 25.26
C ILE A 295 -15.44 -28.23 25.48
N GLY A 296 -14.10 -28.22 25.47
CA GLY A 296 -13.34 -26.97 25.58
C GLY A 296 -13.50 -26.03 24.39
N ALA A 297 -13.63 -26.58 23.18
CA ALA A 297 -13.85 -25.79 21.96
C ALA A 297 -15.25 -25.15 21.94
N MET A 298 -16.27 -25.87 22.41
CA MET A 298 -17.64 -25.37 22.49
C MET A 298 -17.79 -24.27 23.55
N GLN A 299 -17.12 -24.41 24.69
CA GLN A 299 -17.14 -23.41 25.77
C GLN A 299 -16.39 -22.12 25.38
N THR A 300 -15.34 -22.23 24.57
CA THR A 300 -14.64 -21.06 24.01
C THR A 300 -15.49 -20.29 23.00
N ALA A 301 -16.34 -20.99 22.23
CA ALA A 301 -17.24 -20.36 21.28
C ALA A 301 -18.38 -19.60 21.99
N GLU A 302 -18.93 -20.16 23.08
CA GLU A 302 -19.95 -19.49 23.89
C GLU A 302 -19.42 -18.22 24.59
N ASP A 303 -18.19 -18.26 25.14
CA ASP A 303 -17.56 -17.08 25.76
C ASP A 303 -17.34 -15.95 24.75
N LEU A 304 -16.93 -16.29 23.52
CA LEU A 304 -16.71 -15.31 22.45
C LEU A 304 -18.04 -14.70 21.97
N GLN A 305 -19.12 -15.50 21.96
CA GLN A 305 -20.45 -15.03 21.61
C GLN A 305 -21.05 -14.14 22.71
N GLN A 306 -20.81 -14.44 23.98
CA GLN A 306 -21.19 -13.56 25.10
C GLN A 306 -20.44 -12.23 25.03
N HIS A 307 -19.12 -12.24 24.80
CA HIS A 307 -18.31 -11.02 24.67
C HIS A 307 -18.78 -10.11 23.52
N LEU A 308 -19.14 -10.69 22.36
CA LEU A 308 -19.67 -9.92 21.24
C LEU A 308 -21.07 -9.35 21.51
N SER A 309 -21.91 -10.08 22.27
CA SER A 309 -23.25 -9.58 22.64
C SER A 309 -23.19 -8.39 23.60
N VAL A 310 -22.18 -8.35 24.48
CA VAL A 310 -21.96 -7.24 25.41
C VAL A 310 -21.38 -6.03 24.67
N ALA A 311 -20.39 -6.24 23.80
CA ALA A 311 -19.81 -5.15 23.00
C ALA A 311 -20.80 -4.51 22.02
N GLY A 312 -21.78 -5.29 21.51
CA GLY A 312 -22.85 -4.76 20.65
C GLY A 312 -23.81 -3.81 21.38
N LYS A 313 -24.05 -4.02 22.68
CA LYS A 313 -24.96 -3.18 23.47
C LYS A 313 -24.36 -1.84 23.91
N GLU A 314 -23.03 -1.74 23.99
CA GLU A 314 -22.38 -0.45 24.31
C GLU A 314 -22.44 0.55 23.13
N PHE A 315 -22.59 0.08 21.89
CA PHE A 315 -22.70 0.96 20.72
C PHE A 315 -24.11 1.56 20.52
N GLU A 316 -25.15 0.97 21.10
CA GLU A 316 -26.53 1.47 20.96
C GLU A 316 -26.89 2.58 21.98
N GLY A 317 -26.04 2.81 22.99
CA GLY A 317 -26.26 3.81 24.05
C GLY A 317 -25.64 5.19 23.80
N ALA A 318 -24.81 5.37 22.77
CA ALA A 318 -23.99 6.57 22.59
C ALA A 318 -24.48 7.57 21.52
N CYS A 319 -25.71 7.42 21.00
CA CYS A 319 -26.26 8.32 19.98
C CYS A 319 -27.57 8.98 20.42
N ILE A 320 -27.53 9.77 21.51
CA ILE A 320 -28.52 10.81 21.77
C ILE A 320 -27.80 12.10 22.20
N ILE A 321 -27.34 12.90 21.23
CA ILE A 321 -27.05 14.33 21.44
C ILE A 321 -27.70 15.14 20.31
N SER A 322 -28.87 15.68 20.65
CA SER A 322 -29.42 17.02 20.39
C SER A 322 -29.15 17.74 19.06
N PRO A 323 -30.19 18.14 18.28
CA PRO A 323 -30.05 19.06 17.16
C PRO A 323 -30.04 20.52 17.64
N CYS A 324 -28.88 21.16 17.57
CA CYS A 324 -28.80 22.63 17.76
C CYS A 324 -29.13 23.34 16.45
N ASN A 325 -30.32 23.93 16.46
CA ASN A 325 -30.83 24.92 15.53
C ASN A 325 -30.05 26.24 15.71
N SER A 326 -29.50 26.83 14.64
CA SER A 326 -29.02 28.23 14.68
C SER A 326 -29.19 28.90 13.32
N THR A 327 -30.29 29.63 13.21
CA THR A 327 -30.58 30.68 12.24
C THR A 327 -29.87 31.97 12.67
N SER A 328 -29.11 32.63 11.79
CA SER A 328 -28.78 34.08 11.82
C SER A 328 -27.79 34.38 10.69
N SER A 329 -28.23 35.01 9.58
CA SER A 329 -28.13 36.45 9.27
C SER A 329 -26.68 36.91 8.97
N SER A 330 -26.39 37.24 7.71
CA SER A 330 -26.46 38.60 7.14
C SER A 330 -25.16 39.40 7.34
N SER A 331 -24.42 39.65 6.25
CA SER A 331 -24.19 41.01 5.74
C SER A 331 -23.40 41.01 4.44
N ARG A 332 -23.87 41.88 3.55
CA ARG A 332 -23.24 42.34 2.31
C ARG A 332 -21.91 43.04 2.63
N GLU A 333 -20.95 42.95 1.72
CA GLU A 333 -20.27 44.17 1.25
C GLU A 333 -19.83 44.00 -0.21
N PHE A 334 -20.30 44.96 -1.02
CA PHE A 334 -20.14 45.07 -2.46
C PHE A 334 -19.68 46.50 -2.71
N VAL A 335 -18.42 46.68 -3.11
CA VAL A 335 -17.80 47.92 -3.58
C VAL A 335 -16.66 47.45 -4.50
N GLY A 336 -16.63 47.62 -5.84
CA GLY A 336 -16.89 48.82 -6.65
C GLY A 336 -15.63 49.70 -6.63
N GLY A 337 -14.62 49.57 -7.50
CA GLY A 337 -14.63 49.87 -8.93
C GLY A 337 -13.39 50.71 -9.30
N SER A 338 -13.32 51.14 -10.57
CA SER A 338 -12.35 52.08 -11.21
C SER A 338 -11.17 51.40 -11.92
N SER A 339 -11.21 51.21 -13.25
CA SER A 339 -11.10 52.20 -14.35
C SER A 339 -9.66 52.72 -14.55
N GLY A 340 -9.02 52.21 -15.61
CA GLY A 340 -7.72 52.67 -16.10
C GLY A 340 -7.63 52.47 -17.61
N LYS A 341 -8.28 53.37 -18.37
CA LYS A 341 -8.05 53.62 -19.80
C LYS A 341 -6.69 54.33 -19.96
N GLY A 342 -5.88 53.91 -20.94
CA GLY A 342 -4.76 54.69 -21.45
C GLY A 342 -4.05 53.99 -22.62
N PRO A 343 -3.48 54.72 -23.60
CA PRO A 343 -3.66 54.42 -25.03
C PRO A 343 -2.38 54.04 -25.80
N LEU A 344 -2.62 53.60 -27.05
CA LEU A 344 -1.80 53.68 -28.27
C LEU A 344 -0.30 53.99 -28.16
N ALA A 345 0.51 53.10 -28.76
CA ALA A 345 1.67 53.51 -29.54
C ALA A 345 1.65 52.77 -30.88
N VAL A 346 1.33 53.54 -31.92
CA VAL A 346 1.60 53.28 -33.33
C VAL A 346 3.06 53.65 -33.59
N THR A 347 3.83 52.77 -34.22
CA THR A 347 4.89 53.19 -35.14
C THR A 347 4.98 52.18 -36.28
N ASN A 348 4.77 52.69 -37.49
CA ASN A 348 5.04 52.08 -38.78
C ASN A 348 6.55 52.03 -39.08
N GLU A 349 6.86 51.34 -40.18
CA GLU A 349 8.08 51.39 -41.00
C GLU A 349 9.34 50.76 -40.37
N THR A 350 10.06 49.88 -41.06
CA THR A 350 10.69 50.15 -42.36
C THR A 350 11.05 48.84 -43.07
N ALA A 351 10.86 48.84 -44.39
CA ALA A 351 11.27 47.81 -45.32
C ALA A 351 12.79 47.78 -45.55
N ASN A 352 13.24 46.77 -46.32
CA ASN A 352 14.48 46.74 -47.12
C ASN A 352 15.78 46.46 -46.30
N ILE A 353 16.72 45.59 -46.70
CA ILE A 353 17.27 45.21 -48.01
C ILE A 353 17.96 43.82 -47.91
N ALA A 354 17.91 43.06 -49.01
CA ALA A 354 18.80 41.98 -49.51
C ALA A 354 19.15 40.76 -48.63
#